data_AF-A0A9N9QYC9-F1
#
_entry.id   AF-A0A9N9QYC9-F1
#
_cell.length_a   1.000
_cell.length_b   1.000
_cell.length_c   1.000
_cell.angle_alpha   90.00
_cell.angle_beta   90.00
_cell.angle_gamma   90.00
#
_symmetry.space_group_name_H-M   'P 1'
#
loop_
_entity.id
_entity.type
_entity.pdbx_description
1 polymer ?
#
loop_
_entity_poly.entity_id
_entity_poly.type
_entity_poly.pdbx_seq_one_letter_code
_entity_poly.pdbx_strand_id
1 'polypeptide(L)'
;MASYLHTQSCMSNNVGILKYYELAGKLVGKCLYESALGGPYRQLVRARLTRSFLAQIIGLRVHYKYFEQDDPELYLTKIKYVLETDLDANDAGPEIFFCDDVYENGRLVCTHDLIPNGSNIRSHIAETSAWCTLTTSWSVVG
;
A
#
# COMPACT_ATOMS: atom_id res chain seq x y z
N MET A 1 -3.27 -12.58 15.63
CA MET A 1 -2.30 -11.96 14.71
C MET A 1 -2.30 -12.76 13.41
N ALA A 2 -2.96 -12.25 12.37
CA ALA A 2 -2.86 -12.83 11.03
C ALA A 2 -1.89 -11.95 10.24
N SER A 3 -0.68 -12.44 10.02
CA SER A 3 0.31 -11.78 9.17
C SER A 3 -0.20 -11.87 7.73
N TYR A 4 -0.67 -10.75 7.17
CA TYR A 4 -0.99 -10.67 5.76
C TYR A 4 0.32 -10.53 4.96
N LEU A 5 0.38 -11.23 3.83
CA LEU A 5 1.55 -11.14 2.94
C LEU A 5 1.38 -9.91 2.04
N HIS A 6 2.30 -8.97 2.19
CA HIS A 6 2.48 -7.81 1.32
C HIS A 6 3.84 -7.91 0.62
N THR A 7 3.98 -7.37 -0.58
CA THR A 7 5.28 -7.28 -1.27
C THR A 7 6.17 -6.30 -0.51
N GLN A 8 7.29 -6.77 0.05
CA GLN A 8 8.25 -5.89 0.73
C GLN A 8 9.16 -5.23 -0.31
N SER A 9 9.10 -3.90 -0.42
CA SER A 9 9.96 -3.12 -1.33
C SER A 9 11.45 -3.13 -0.95
N CYS A 10 11.77 -3.37 0.33
CA CYS A 10 13.15 -3.44 0.84
C CYS A 10 14.00 -4.62 0.31
N MET A 11 13.45 -5.48 -0.54
CA MET A 11 14.16 -6.62 -1.14
C MET A 11 14.78 -6.33 -2.52
N SER A 12 14.79 -5.06 -2.97
CA SER A 12 15.12 -4.68 -4.37
C SER A 12 16.56 -4.95 -4.83
N ASN A 13 17.49 -5.28 -3.94
CA ASN A 13 18.90 -5.54 -4.30
C ASN A 13 19.21 -6.98 -4.74
N ASN A 14 18.22 -7.88 -4.78
CA ASN A 14 18.43 -9.29 -5.16
C ASN A 14 17.75 -9.61 -6.51
N VAL A 15 18.52 -9.69 -7.59
CA VAL A 15 18.06 -10.03 -8.95
C VAL A 15 17.30 -11.37 -9.02
N GLY A 16 17.51 -12.26 -8.05
CA GLY A 16 16.77 -13.51 -7.91
C GLY A 16 15.30 -13.34 -7.50
N ILE A 17 14.95 -12.29 -6.77
CA ILE A 17 13.61 -12.18 -6.13
C ILE A 17 12.49 -11.96 -7.15
N LEU A 18 12.77 -11.23 -8.23
CA LEU A 18 11.80 -11.01 -9.31
C LEU A 18 11.38 -12.32 -9.97
N LYS A 19 12.31 -13.26 -10.14
CA LYS A 19 12.03 -14.59 -10.69
C LYS A 19 11.14 -15.42 -9.75
N TYR A 20 11.30 -15.26 -8.43
CA TYR A 20 10.44 -15.93 -7.45
C TYR A 20 9.00 -15.37 -7.47
N TYR A 21 8.82 -14.06 -7.65
CA TYR A 21 7.48 -13.48 -7.84
C TYR A 21 6.82 -13.95 -9.14
N GLU A 22 7.58 -14.04 -10.24
CA GLU A 22 7.07 -14.59 -11.50
C GLU A 22 6.63 -16.05 -11.33
N LEU A 23 7.43 -16.87 -10.65
CA LEU A 23 7.09 -18.26 -10.33
C LEU A 23 5.85 -18.35 -9.44
N ALA A 24 5.75 -17.52 -8.40
CA ALA A 24 4.60 -17.49 -7.50
C ALA A 24 3.32 -17.12 -8.25
N GLY A 25 3.37 -16.13 -9.16
CA GLY A 25 2.25 -15.76 -10.03
C GLY A 25 1.81 -16.91 -10.94
N LYS A 26 2.76 -17.60 -11.57
CA LYS A 26 2.47 -18.80 -12.38
C LYS A 26 1.83 -19.92 -11.57
N LEU A 27 2.30 -20.15 -10.34
CA LEU A 27 1.75 -21.18 -9.45
C LEU A 27 0.30 -20.86 -9.05
N VAL A 28 0.03 -19.61 -8.63
CA VAL A 28 -1.33 -19.15 -8.32
C VAL A 28 -2.24 -19.30 -9.54
N GLY A 29 -1.76 -18.90 -10.72
CA GLY A 29 -2.49 -19.08 -11.98
C GLY A 29 -2.80 -20.55 -12.30
N LYS A 30 -1.84 -21.45 -12.06
CA LYS A 30 -2.05 -22.90 -12.24
C LYS A 30 -3.11 -23.44 -11.28
N CYS A 31 -3.09 -23.04 -10.01
CA CYS A 31 -4.12 -23.43 -9.04
C CYS A 31 -5.52 -22.98 -9.46
N LEU A 32 -5.64 -21.75 -9.99
CA LEU A 32 -6.91 -21.24 -10.53
C LEU A 32 -7.37 -22.03 -11.76
N TYR A 33 -6.45 -22.35 -12.67
CA TYR A 33 -6.75 -23.14 -13.87
C TYR A 33 -7.22 -24.56 -13.53
N GLU A 34 -6.49 -25.30 -12.69
CA GLU A 34 -6.89 -26.65 -12.26
C GLU A 34 -8.24 -26.63 -11.53
N SER A 35 -8.48 -25.61 -10.71
CA SER A 35 -9.77 -25.44 -10.02
C SER A 35 -10.94 -25.18 -10.97
N ALA A 36 -10.68 -24.61 -12.14
CA ALA A 36 -11.70 -24.37 -13.16
C ALA A 36 -12.08 -25.65 -13.93
N LEU A 37 -11.24 -26.69 -13.92
CA LEU A 37 -11.50 -27.98 -14.59
C LEU A 37 -12.51 -28.88 -13.85
N GLY A 38 -12.87 -28.53 -12.61
CA GLY A 38 -13.93 -29.18 -11.85
C GLY A 38 -13.52 -29.63 -10.43
N GLY A 39 -14.53 -30.06 -9.67
CA GLY A 39 -14.41 -30.43 -8.24
C GLY A 39 -13.20 -31.31 -7.85
N PRO A 40 -12.86 -32.40 -8.56
CA PRO A 40 -11.74 -33.27 -8.17
C PRO A 40 -10.36 -32.63 -8.35
N TYR A 41 -10.23 -31.58 -9.16
CA TYR A 41 -8.97 -30.89 -9.45
C TYR A 41 -8.80 -29.59 -8.65
N ARG A 42 -9.72 -29.30 -7.73
CA ARG A 42 -9.72 -28.05 -6.96
C ARG A 42 -8.43 -27.89 -6.14
N GLN A 43 -7.64 -26.88 -6.49
CA GLN A 43 -6.42 -26.48 -5.79
C GLN A 43 -6.63 -25.12 -5.10
N LEU A 44 -6.61 -25.10 -3.77
CA LEU A 44 -6.73 -23.86 -3.01
C LEU A 44 -5.35 -23.27 -2.74
N VAL A 45 -5.18 -21.98 -3.06
CA VAL A 45 -3.97 -21.23 -2.69
C VAL A 45 -3.98 -20.99 -1.19
N ARG A 46 -3.05 -21.61 -0.46
CA ARG A 46 -2.89 -21.43 0.99
C ARG A 46 -2.08 -20.18 1.31
N ALA A 47 -2.57 -19.01 0.89
CA ALA A 47 -1.95 -17.72 1.19
C ALA A 47 -3.02 -16.71 1.63
N ARG A 48 -2.70 -15.90 2.64
CA ARG A 48 -3.52 -14.76 3.07
C ARG A 48 -2.92 -13.51 2.45
N LEU A 49 -3.41 -13.17 1.27
CA LEU A 49 -3.01 -11.97 0.55
C LEU A 49 -3.76 -10.75 1.10
N THR A 50 -3.08 -9.60 1.21
CA THR A 50 -3.70 -8.31 1.56
C THR A 50 -4.75 -7.90 0.53
N ARG A 51 -5.78 -7.16 0.93
CA ARG A 51 -6.81 -6.63 0.00
C ARG A 51 -6.22 -5.68 -1.02
N SER A 52 -5.30 -4.82 -0.59
CA SER A 52 -4.55 -3.92 -1.46
C SER A 52 -3.82 -4.68 -2.58
N PHE A 53 -3.08 -5.73 -2.23
CA PHE A 53 -2.40 -6.60 -3.22
C PHE A 53 -3.39 -7.31 -4.16
N LEU A 54 -4.52 -7.82 -3.66
CA LEU A 54 -5.55 -8.41 -4.51
C LEU A 54 -6.19 -7.40 -5.47
N ALA A 55 -6.42 -6.16 -5.01
CA ALA A 55 -6.94 -5.08 -5.85
C ALA A 55 -5.98 -4.79 -7.01
N GLN A 56 -4.66 -4.82 -6.76
CA GLN A 56 -3.65 -4.67 -7.81
C GLN A 56 -3.67 -5.79 -8.83
N ILE A 57 -3.82 -7.05 -8.41
CA ILE A 57 -3.91 -8.20 -9.34
C ILE A 57 -5.10 -8.04 -10.30
N ILE A 58 -6.20 -7.45 -9.84
CA ILE A 58 -7.41 -7.23 -10.64
C ILE A 58 -7.32 -5.93 -11.47
N GLY A 59 -6.34 -5.06 -11.19
CA GLY A 59 -6.19 -3.76 -11.84
C GLY A 59 -7.10 -2.65 -11.28
N LEU A 60 -7.60 -2.82 -10.06
CA LEU A 60 -8.38 -1.80 -9.36
C LEU A 60 -7.45 -0.81 -8.65
N ARG A 61 -7.89 0.45 -8.55
CA ARG A 61 -7.18 1.47 -7.77
C ARG A 61 -7.22 1.12 -6.28
N VAL A 62 -6.04 1.10 -5.64
CA VAL A 62 -5.92 0.86 -4.20
C VAL A 62 -6.55 2.04 -3.45
N HIS A 63 -7.44 1.73 -2.51
CA HIS A 63 -8.14 2.73 -1.70
C HIS A 63 -7.64 2.67 -0.25
N TYR A 64 -7.53 3.83 0.40
CA TYR A 64 -7.00 3.94 1.77
C TYR A 64 -7.74 3.06 2.80
N LYS A 65 -9.03 2.81 2.59
CA LYS A 65 -9.84 1.89 3.42
C LYS A 65 -9.33 0.45 3.46
N TYR A 66 -8.54 -0.01 2.48
CA TYR A 66 -7.98 -1.37 2.52
C TYR A 66 -6.97 -1.55 3.66
N PHE A 67 -6.32 -0.45 4.08
CA PHE A 67 -5.33 -0.46 5.14
C PHE A 67 -5.94 -0.71 6.53
N GLU A 68 -7.23 -0.47 6.73
CA GLU A 68 -7.88 -0.83 8.01
C GLU A 68 -7.73 -2.33 8.35
N GLN A 69 -7.62 -3.19 7.32
CA GLN A 69 -7.40 -4.63 7.49
C GLN A 69 -5.96 -5.06 7.19
N ASP A 70 -5.31 -4.42 6.21
CA ASP A 70 -3.98 -4.80 5.75
C ASP A 70 -2.86 -4.30 6.69
N ASP A 71 -2.97 -3.06 7.20
CA ASP A 71 -2.06 -2.43 8.16
C ASP A 71 -2.83 -1.46 9.07
N PRO A 72 -3.42 -1.98 10.17
CA PRO A 72 -4.25 -1.17 11.05
C PRO A 72 -3.44 -0.08 11.78
N GLU A 73 -2.13 -0.25 11.93
CA GLU A 73 -1.27 0.72 12.60
C GLU A 73 -1.09 1.96 11.73
N LEU A 74 -0.73 1.79 10.46
CA LEU A 74 -0.65 2.89 9.49
C LEU A 74 -2.01 3.58 9.32
N TYR A 75 -3.10 2.80 9.29
CA TYR A 75 -4.43 3.34 9.16
C TYR A 75 -4.81 4.23 10.35
N LEU A 76 -4.59 3.77 11.59
CA LEU A 76 -4.99 4.51 12.79
C LEU A 76 -4.09 5.72 13.06
N THR A 77 -2.78 5.59 12.84
CA THR A 77 -1.80 6.63 13.21
C THR A 77 -1.71 7.75 12.19
N LYS A 78 -1.77 7.43 10.90
CA LYS A 78 -1.55 8.41 9.81
C LYS A 78 -2.84 8.69 9.07
N ILE A 79 -3.46 7.69 8.44
CA ILE A 79 -4.60 7.89 7.54
C ILE A 79 -5.81 8.46 8.29
N LYS A 80 -6.19 7.84 9.40
CA LYS A 80 -7.33 8.28 10.23
C LYS A 80 -7.09 9.65 10.84
N TYR A 81 -5.86 9.90 11.32
CA TYR A 81 -5.47 11.21 11.83
C TYR A 81 -5.68 12.30 10.79
N VAL A 82 -5.20 12.09 9.56
CA VAL A 82 -5.36 13.07 8.47
C VAL A 82 -6.82 13.25 8.03
N LEU A 83 -7.64 12.19 8.10
CA LEU A 83 -9.07 12.26 7.78
C LEU A 83 -9.92 12.97 8.84
N GLU A 84 -9.55 12.86 10.12
CA GLU A 84 -10.32 13.39 11.25
C GLU A 84 -9.80 14.75 11.76
N THR A 85 -8.56 15.11 11.43
CA THR A 85 -7.94 16.38 11.86
C THR A 85 -8.33 17.52 10.91
N ASP A 86 -8.68 18.67 11.50
CA ASP A 86 -8.91 19.89 10.75
C ASP A 86 -7.57 20.49 10.28
N LEU A 87 -7.24 20.29 8.99
CA LEU A 87 -5.97 20.75 8.39
C LEU A 87 -5.94 22.27 8.14
N ASP A 88 -7.11 22.92 8.10
CA ASP A 88 -7.27 24.34 7.79
C ASP A 88 -7.44 25.20 9.05
N ALA A 89 -7.30 24.60 10.24
CA ALA A 89 -7.28 25.32 11.51
C ALA A 89 -6.09 26.30 11.54
N ASN A 90 -6.39 27.58 11.26
CA ASN A 90 -5.47 28.67 10.91
C ASN A 90 -4.12 28.72 11.66
N ASP A 91 -4.06 28.40 12.96
CA ASP A 91 -2.85 28.55 13.79
C ASP A 91 -2.41 27.28 14.55
N ALA A 92 -3.13 26.16 14.41
CA ALA A 92 -2.88 24.93 15.17
C ALA A 92 -3.00 23.64 14.34
N GLY A 93 -3.37 23.76 13.05
CA GLY A 93 -3.46 22.63 12.14
C GLY A 93 -2.07 22.07 11.79
N PRO A 94 -1.92 20.74 11.68
CA PRO A 94 -0.66 20.14 11.24
C PRO A 94 -0.34 20.55 9.79
N GLU A 95 0.93 20.86 9.54
CA GLU A 95 1.43 21.15 8.20
C GLU A 95 1.74 19.83 7.47
N ILE A 96 0.76 19.37 6.68
CA ILE A 96 0.89 18.16 5.88
C ILE A 96 1.15 18.55 4.43
N PHE A 97 2.19 17.98 3.84
CA PHE A 97 2.57 18.19 2.44
C PHE A 97 2.32 16.92 1.61
N PHE A 98 2.29 17.04 0.29
CA PHE A 98 2.20 15.88 -0.61
C PHE A 98 3.56 15.18 -0.80
N CYS A 99 4.22 14.87 0.31
CA CYS A 99 5.44 14.10 0.35
C CYS A 99 5.40 13.09 1.51
N ASP A 100 6.25 12.07 1.43
CA ASP A 100 6.44 11.10 2.51
C ASP A 100 7.93 10.95 2.83
N ASP A 101 8.26 10.95 4.11
CA ASP A 101 9.62 10.82 4.59
C ASP A 101 9.95 9.34 4.83
N VAL A 102 11.00 8.86 4.17
CA VAL A 102 11.49 7.49 4.32
C VAL A 102 12.59 7.49 5.38
N TYR A 103 12.34 6.77 6.48
CA TYR A 103 13.29 6.60 7.57
C TYR A 103 13.85 5.17 7.58
N GLU A 104 15.18 5.04 7.63
CA GLU A 104 15.86 3.77 7.89
C GLU A 104 16.64 3.87 9.20
N ASN A 105 16.40 2.92 10.12
CA ASN A 105 17.07 2.89 11.43
C ASN A 105 17.00 4.22 12.21
N GLY A 106 15.87 4.94 12.08
CA GLY A 106 15.65 6.23 12.73
C GLY A 106 16.39 7.41 12.08
N ARG A 107 17.02 7.23 10.91
CA ARG A 107 17.62 8.31 10.12
C ARG A 107 16.77 8.58 8.89
N LEU A 108 16.56 9.85 8.59
CA LEU A 108 15.92 10.27 7.34
C LEU A 108 16.83 9.87 6.17
N VAL A 109 16.31 9.04 5.27
CA VAL A 109 17.01 8.61 4.05
C VAL A 109 16.70 9.58 2.92
N CYS A 110 15.41 9.80 2.67
CA CYS A 110 14.94 10.72 1.65
C CYS A 110 13.51 11.14 1.93
N THR A 111 13.13 12.28 1.35
CA THR A 111 11.74 12.73 1.24
C THR A 111 11.28 12.43 -0.17
N HIS A 112 10.20 11.65 -0.30
CA HIS A 112 9.62 11.27 -1.57
C HIS A 112 8.37 12.11 -1.87
N ASP A 113 8.40 12.84 -2.97
CA ASP A 113 7.28 13.64 -3.45
C ASP A 113 6.17 12.73 -4.05
N LEU A 114 4.98 12.72 -3.45
CA LEU A 114 3.82 11.91 -3.91
C LEU A 114 3.21 12.44 -5.22
N ILE A 115 3.41 13.73 -5.48
CA ILE A 115 3.10 14.44 -6.72
C ILE A 115 4.32 15.29 -7.11
N PRO A 116 4.50 15.68 -8.38
CA PRO A 116 5.62 16.55 -8.76
C PRO A 116 5.67 17.82 -7.90
N ASN A 117 6.82 18.08 -7.25
CA ASN A 117 7.03 19.18 -6.29
C ASN A 117 6.08 19.15 -5.06
N GLY A 118 5.62 17.96 -4.67
CA GLY A 118 4.64 17.76 -3.60
C GLY A 118 5.11 18.24 -2.22
N SER A 119 6.41 18.22 -1.95
CA SER A 119 7.04 18.81 -0.76
C SER A 119 6.77 20.31 -0.58
N ASN A 120 6.45 21.03 -1.67
CA ASN A 120 6.11 22.46 -1.60
C ASN A 120 4.59 22.72 -1.64
N ILE A 121 3.78 21.66 -1.77
CA ILE A 121 2.32 21.76 -1.89
C ILE A 121 1.73 21.30 -0.56
N ARG A 122 1.13 22.25 0.16
CA ARG A 122 0.40 21.95 1.40
C ARG A 122 -0.94 21.29 1.08
N SER A 123 -1.26 20.22 1.78
CA SER A 123 -2.55 19.54 1.70
C SER A 123 -3.60 20.30 2.52
N HIS A 124 -4.75 20.56 1.90
CA HIS A 124 -5.94 21.13 2.53
C HIS A 124 -7.02 20.06 2.74
N ILE A 125 -8.05 20.34 3.57
CA ILE A 125 -9.14 19.38 3.86
C ILE A 125 -9.81 18.83 2.60
N ALA A 126 -9.98 19.68 1.58
CA ALA A 126 -10.62 19.29 0.32
C ALA A 126 -9.83 18.20 -0.44
N GLU A 127 -8.53 18.11 -0.18
CA GLU A 127 -7.60 17.25 -0.90
C GLU A 127 -7.15 16.03 -0.07
N THR A 128 -7.57 15.93 1.18
CA THR A 128 -7.27 14.83 2.12
C THR A 128 -7.54 13.45 1.52
N SER A 129 -8.63 13.30 0.76
CA SER A 129 -8.95 12.04 0.06
C SER A 129 -7.94 11.69 -1.05
N ALA A 130 -7.46 12.68 -1.77
CA ALA A 130 -6.45 12.52 -2.81
C ALA A 130 -5.09 12.20 -2.18
N TRP A 131 -4.70 12.94 -1.13
CA TRP A 131 -3.50 12.67 -0.34
C TRP A 131 -3.49 11.24 0.20
N CYS A 132 -4.55 10.81 0.88
CA CYS A 132 -4.68 9.44 1.39
C CYS A 132 -4.54 8.39 0.27
N THR A 133 -5.11 8.66 -0.91
CA THR A 133 -5.00 7.75 -2.06
C THR A 133 -3.57 7.69 -2.61
N LEU A 134 -2.86 8.81 -2.64
CA LEU A 134 -1.48 8.88 -3.12
C LEU A 134 -0.51 8.20 -2.14
N THR A 135 -0.61 8.52 -0.85
CA THR A 135 0.20 7.90 0.21
C THR A 135 -0.03 6.39 0.22
N THR A 136 -1.27 5.94 0.10
CA THR A 136 -1.57 4.49 0.10
C THR A 136 -1.14 3.79 -1.17
N SER A 137 -1.20 4.45 -2.32
CA SER A 137 -0.62 3.91 -3.55
C SER A 137 0.91 3.79 -3.42
N TRP A 138 1.56 4.79 -2.81
CA TRP A 138 2.99 4.75 -2.55
C TRP A 138 3.36 3.64 -1.56
N SER A 139 2.68 3.50 -0.42
CA SER A 139 3.00 2.46 0.55
C SER A 139 2.85 1.02 0.02
N VAL A 140 2.09 0.81 -1.05
CA VAL A 140 1.92 -0.51 -1.67
C VAL A 140 2.87 -0.75 -2.85
N VAL A 141 3.19 0.29 -3.61
CA VAL A 141 3.96 0.18 -4.87
C VAL A 141 5.43 0.56 -4.69
N GLY A 142 5.70 1.52 -3.80
CA GLY A 142 7.02 2.08 -3.50
C GLY A 142 7.84 1.19 -2.59
#